data_AF-A0A482Z2U9-F1
#
_entry.id   AF-A0A482Z2U9-F1
#
_cell.length_a   1.000
_cell.length_b   1.000
_cell.length_c   1.000
_cell.angle_alpha   90.00
_cell.angle_beta   90.00
_cell.angle_gamma   90.00
#
_symmetry.space_group_name_H-M   'P 1'
#
loop_
_entity.id
_entity.type
_entity.pdbx_description
1 polymer ?
#
loop_
_entity_poly.entity_id
_entity_poly.type
_entity_poly.pdbx_seq_one_letter_code
_entity_poly.pdbx_strand_id
1 'polypeptide(L)' 'MTYKINILSNANNDLKWFRKNDKTSYIKLFDLTREIMIEPREGTGKPERLKYFEQEVYSRRVKSSWLTP' A
#
# COMPACT_ATOMS: atom_id res chain seq x y z
N MET A 1 -16.70 2.13 10.97
CA MET A 1 -15.65 2.88 11.70
C MET A 1 -14.52 3.10 10.70
N THR A 2 -13.90 4.28 10.65
CA THR A 2 -12.85 4.60 9.66
C THR A 2 -11.55 4.98 10.38
N TYR A 3 -10.44 4.42 9.90
CA TYR A 3 -9.10 4.70 10.40
C TYR A 3 -8.53 5.97 9.77
N LYS A 4 -7.74 6.71 10.55
CA LYS A 4 -6.94 7.83 10.05
C LYS A 4 -5.60 7.31 9.52
N ILE A 5 -5.24 7.70 8.30
CA ILE A 5 -3.94 7.36 7.71
C ILE A 5 -2.90 8.37 8.15
N ASN A 6 -1.75 7.87 8.59
CA ASN A 6 -0.54 8.66 8.78
C ASN A 6 0.51 8.20 7.74
N ILE A 7 1.01 9.14 6.93
CA ILE A 7 2.01 8.86 5.89
C ILE A 7 3.36 9.37 6.38
N LEU A 8 4.33 8.46 6.51
CA LEU A 8 5.69 8.80 6.88
C LEU A 8 6.41 9.58 5.77
N SER A 9 7.44 10.34 6.12
CA SER A 9 8.17 11.21 5.18
C SER A 9 8.76 10.45 3.98
N ASN A 10 9.33 9.26 4.22
CA ASN A 10 9.85 8.38 3.17
C ASN A 10 8.73 7.91 2.23
N ALA A 11 7.62 7.42 2.78
CA ALA A 11 6.46 7.00 1.98
C ALA A 11 5.88 8.15 1.14
N ASN A 12 5.87 9.38 1.67
CA ASN A 12 5.45 10.55 0.91
C ASN A 12 6.40 10.88 -0.25
N ASN A 13 7.71 10.67 -0.09
CA ASN A 13 8.68 10.82 -1.17
C ASN A 13 8.47 9.75 -2.26
N ASP A 14 8.19 8.52 -1.86
CA ASP A 14 7.86 7.42 -2.80
C ASP A 14 6.59 7.76 -3.58
N LEU A 15 5.54 8.27 -2.92
CA LEU A 15 4.31 8.71 -3.59
C LEU A 15 4.58 9.82 -4.62
N LYS A 16 5.45 10.80 -4.30
CA LYS A 16 5.86 11.83 -5.26
C LYS A 16 6.59 11.23 -6.46
N TRP A 17 7.47 10.26 -6.22
CA TRP A 17 8.18 9.56 -7.28
C TRP A 17 7.22 8.77 -8.18
N PHE A 18 6.30 7.98 -7.61
CA PHE A 18 5.29 7.24 -8.37
C PHE A 18 4.39 8.17 -9.17
N ARG A 19 3.96 9.30 -8.58
CA ARG A 19 3.14 10.29 -9.30
C ARG A 19 3.80 10.79 -10.58
N LYS A 20 5.13 10.93 -10.59
CA LYS A 20 5.89 11.41 -11.75
C LYS A 20 6.26 10.30 -12.73
N ASN A 21 6.62 9.12 -12.24
CA ASN A 21 7.29 8.09 -13.04
C ASN A 21 6.40 6.87 -13.35
N ASP A 22 5.39 6.59 -12.54
CA ASP A 22 4.53 5.43 -12.68
C ASP A 22 3.13 5.70 -12.11
N LYS A 23 2.34 6.38 -12.95
CA LYS A 23 0.97 6.80 -12.63
C LYS A 23 0.06 5.63 -12.30
N THR A 24 0.27 4.47 -12.91
CA THR A 24 -0.52 3.25 -12.66
C THR A 24 -0.34 2.78 -11.22
N SER A 25 0.91 2.70 -10.74
CA SER A 25 1.18 2.37 -9.34
C SER A 25 0.67 3.43 -8.38
N TYR A 26 0.77 4.70 -8.75
CA TYR A 26 0.27 5.80 -7.92
C TYR A 26 -1.24 5.72 -7.69
N ILE A 27 -2.03 5.48 -8.75
CA ILE A 27 -3.49 5.30 -8.63
C ILE A 27 -3.80 4.10 -7.75
N LYS A 28 -3.11 2.97 -7.95
CA LYS A 28 -3.33 1.78 -7.14
C LYS A 28 -2.98 1.97 -5.66
N LEU A 29 -1.92 2.70 -5.34
CA LEU A 29 -1.60 3.09 -3.96
C LEU A 29 -2.70 3.95 -3.34
N PHE A 30 -3.29 4.86 -4.11
CA PHE A 30 -4.42 5.67 -3.65
C PHE A 30 -5.65 4.81 -3.34
N ASP A 31 -6.00 3.87 -4.21
CA ASP A 31 -7.13 2.95 -4.00
C ASP A 31 -6.89 2.06 -2.76
N LEU A 32 -5.70 1.48 -2.64
CA LEU A 32 -5.32 0.67 -1.47
C LEU A 32 -5.39 1.48 -0.17
N THR A 33 -4.96 2.75 -0.18
CA THR A 33 -5.02 3.61 1.01
C THR A 33 -6.46 3.86 1.46
N ARG A 34 -7.38 4.12 0.51
CA ARG A 34 -8.81 4.28 0.80
C ARG A 34 -9.43 3.01 1.37
N GLU A 35 -9.03 1.85 0.86
CA GLU A 35 -9.51 0.58 1.36
C GLU A 35 -9.00 0.29 2.77
N ILE A 36 -7.71 0.54 3.04
CA ILE A 36 -7.09 0.38 4.36
C ILE A 36 -7.76 1.26 5.42
N MET A 37 -8.29 2.43 5.04
CA MET A 37 -9.06 3.28 5.96
C MET A 37 -10.33 2.59 6.48
N ILE A 38 -10.86 1.61 5.76
CA ILE A 38 -12.10 0.89 6.09
C ILE A 38 -11.76 -0.49 6.65
N GLU A 39 -10.97 -1.26 5.91
CA GLU A 39 -10.59 -2.64 6.22
C GLU A 39 -9.06 -2.82 6.19
N PRO A 40 -8.35 -2.56 7.32
CA PRO A 40 -6.88 -2.61 7.33
C PRO A 40 -6.29 -4.01 7.07
N ARG A 41 -7.00 -5.07 7.51
CA ARG A 41 -6.51 -6.45 7.54
C ARG A 41 -6.94 -7.30 6.34
N GLU A 42 -7.94 -6.85 5.59
CA GLU A 42 -8.57 -7.62 4.52
C GLU A 42 -8.71 -6.81 3.22
N GLY A 43 -9.02 -7.53 2.13
CA GLY A 43 -9.37 -6.96 0.83
C GLY A 43 -8.28 -7.09 -0.24
N THR A 44 -8.10 -6.08 -1.08
CA THR A 44 -7.30 -6.16 -2.30
C THR A 44 -5.80 -6.07 -2.05
N GLY A 45 -5.03 -6.52 -3.05
CA GLY A 45 -3.57 -6.51 -2.98
C GLY A 45 -2.97 -7.68 -2.17
N LYS A 46 -3.74 -8.72 -1.84
CA LYS A 46 -3.27 -9.88 -1.04
C LYS A 46 -2.63 -9.43 0.28
N PRO A 47 -3.44 -8.97 1.26
CA PRO A 47 -2.95 -8.58 2.57
C PRO A 47 -2.21 -9.74 3.24
N GLU A 48 -0.97 -9.50 3.65
CA GLU A 48 -0.13 -10.50 4.31
C GLU A 48 0.39 -9.95 5.63
N ARG A 49 0.13 -10.68 6.73
CA ARG A 49 0.66 -10.37 8.07
C ARG A 49 2.15 -10.69 8.12
N LEU A 50 2.99 -9.67 8.33
CA LEU A 50 4.43 -9.87 8.43
C LEU A 50 4.81 -10.37 9.83
N LYS A 51 5.45 -11.55 9.89
CA LYS A 51 5.75 -12.25 11.15
C LYS A 51 6.99 -11.73 11.89
N TYR A 52 7.86 -11.01 11.19
CA TYR A 52 9.14 -10.52 11.73
C TYR A 52 9.01 -9.21 12.53
N PHE A 53 7.83 -8.62 12.57
CA PHE A 53 7.55 -7.42 13.36
C PHE A 53 6.75 -7.81 14.59
N GLU A 54 7.21 -7.38 15.76
CA GLU A 54 6.48 -7.55 17.03
C GLU A 54 5.11 -6.85 16.97
N GLN A 55 5.05 -5.73 16.24
CA GLN A 55 3.85 -4.92 16.07
C GLN A 55 3.00 -5.35 14.88
N GLU A 56 1.77 -4.83 14.83
CA GLU A 56 0.83 -5.11 13.76
C GLU A 56 1.22 -4.47 12.39
N VAL A 57 2.16 -5.08 11.66
CA VAL A 57 2.51 -4.75 10.26
C VAL A 57 1.90 -5.70 9.19
N TYR A 58 1.25 -5.14 8.17
CA TYR A 58 0.77 -5.85 6.97
C TYR A 58 1.45 -5.32 5.70
N SER A 59 1.60 -6.19 4.70
CA SER A 59 1.98 -5.80 3.34
C SER A 59 0.83 -6.03 2.35
N ARG A 60 0.78 -5.23 1.28
CA ARG A 60 -0.13 -5.40 0.15
C ARG A 60 0.62 -5.13 -1.16
N ARG A 61 0.26 -5.85 -2.21
CA ARG A 61 0.89 -5.80 -3.53
C ARG A 61 0.34 -4.65 -4.37
N VAL A 62 1.21 -3.70 -4.68
CA VAL A 62 0.92 -2.61 -5.62
C VAL A 62 0.97 -3.12 -7.06
N LYS A 63 2.02 -3.86 -7.43
CA LYS A 63 2.13 -4.51 -8.74
C LYS A 63 2.01 -6.02 -8.65
N SER A 64 1.51 -6.62 -9.71
CA SER A 64 1.62 -8.05 -9.96
C SER A 64 3.01 -8.32 -10.51
N SER A 65 3.82 -9.11 -9.82
CA SER A 65 5.20 -9.42 -10.21
C SER A 65 5.31 -10.41 -11.37
N TRP A 66 4.21 -10.82 -12.01
CA TRP A 66 4.21 -11.76 -13.15
C TRP A 66 4.64 -11.13 -14.49
N LEU A 67 5.37 -10.01 -14.47
CA LEU A 67 5.97 -9.43 -15.67
C LEU A 67 7.49 -9.43 -15.52
N THR A 68 8.06 -10.62 -15.65
CA THR A 68 9.41 -10.84 -16.15
C THR A 68 9.28 -11.79 -17.35
N PRO A 69 9.57 -11.35 -18.58
CA PRO A 69 10.28 -12.21 -19.52
C PRO A 69 11.66 -12.57 -18.95
#